data_AF-A0A930ABU0-F1
#
_entry.id   AF-A0A930ABU0-F1
#
_cell.length_a   1.000
_cell.length_b   1.000
_cell.length_c   1.000
_cell.angle_alpha   90.00
_cell.angle_beta   90.00
_cell.angle_gamma   90.00
#
_symmetry.space_group_name_H-M   'P 1'
#
loop_
_entity.id
_entity.type
_entity.pdbx_description
1 polymer ?
#
loop_
_entity_poly.entity_id
_entity_poly.type
_entity_poly.pdbx_seq_one_letter_code
_entity_poly.pdbx_strand_id
1 'polypeptide(L)'
;MDDAIKDFLIKIMSAFPHSFIKYYVYGGFEITLDEQNVLCFSLEEIRSDIELKRRFISVVSRCYKTQPYRTSKRNIEWQQKHISAFNKALGTKFNADEIAYIYTYLGNGCNKPIAIKFIESGYDLNVLKRLIDEKKKKIDWSEENENAR
;
A
#
# COMPACT_ATOMS: atom_id res chain seq x y z
N MET A 1 12.75 -17.45 7.24
CA MET A 1 12.09 -16.17 6.93
C MET A 1 13.06 -15.09 7.35
N ASP A 2 13.39 -14.17 6.45
CA ASP A 2 14.25 -13.01 6.75
C ASP A 2 13.72 -12.29 8.01
N ASP A 3 14.60 -11.94 8.95
CA ASP A 3 14.23 -11.27 10.19
C ASP A 3 13.50 -9.95 9.91
N ALA A 4 13.88 -9.25 8.84
CA ALA A 4 13.20 -8.02 8.42
C ALA A 4 11.74 -8.27 7.97
N ILE A 5 11.47 -9.40 7.31
CA ILE A 5 10.10 -9.82 6.95
C ILE A 5 9.31 -10.12 8.22
N LYS A 6 9.89 -10.89 9.14
CA LYS A 6 9.25 -11.26 10.40
C LYS A 6 8.89 -10.03 11.23
N ASP A 7 9.84 -9.12 11.40
CA ASP A 7 9.66 -7.89 12.17
C ASP A 7 8.57 -7.01 11.57
N PHE A 8 8.53 -6.91 10.23
CA PHE A 8 7.49 -6.13 9.57
C PHE A 8 6.12 -6.80 9.64
N LEU A 9 6.02 -8.13 9.56
CA LEU A 9 4.76 -8.84 9.83
C LEU A 9 4.27 -8.59 11.26
N ILE A 10 5.16 -8.61 12.26
CA ILE A 10 4.80 -8.29 13.66
C ILE A 10 4.27 -6.85 13.76
N LYS A 11 4.88 -5.88 13.08
CA LYS A 11 4.39 -4.49 13.04
C LYS A 11 3.00 -4.39 12.41
N ILE A 12 2.76 -5.10 11.31
CA ILE A 12 1.43 -5.18 10.69
C ILE A 12 0.45 -5.77 11.70
N MET A 13 0.73 -6.94 12.25
CA MET A 13 -0.22 -7.62 13.14
C MET A 13 -0.48 -6.86 14.44
N SER A 14 0.51 -6.12 14.94
CA SER A 14 0.37 -5.22 16.09
C SER A 14 -0.47 -3.97 15.77
N ALA A 15 -0.50 -3.55 14.50
CA ALA A 15 -1.33 -2.44 14.03
C ALA A 15 -2.75 -2.88 13.67
N PHE A 16 -2.95 -4.16 13.33
CA PHE A 16 -4.23 -4.78 13.02
C PHE A 16 -4.52 -5.92 14.02
N PRO A 17 -5.07 -5.63 15.22
CA PRO A 17 -5.13 -6.59 16.33
C PRO A 17 -5.94 -7.87 16.09
N HIS A 18 -6.78 -7.90 15.06
CA HIS A 18 -7.56 -9.08 14.66
C HIS A 18 -7.04 -9.72 13.36
N SER A 19 -5.85 -9.30 12.91
CA SER A 19 -5.23 -9.89 11.75
C SER A 19 -4.72 -11.31 12.04
N PHE A 20 -4.73 -12.14 11.02
CA PHE A 20 -4.23 -13.51 11.10
C PHE A 20 -3.67 -13.94 9.75
N ILE A 21 -2.82 -14.95 9.77
CA ILE A 21 -2.30 -15.59 8.57
C ILE A 21 -3.06 -16.90 8.38
N LYS A 22 -3.58 -17.12 7.17
CA LYS A 22 -4.28 -18.34 6.79
C LYS A 22 -3.60 -18.97 5.58
N TYR A 23 -3.54 -20.29 5.56
CA TYR A 23 -3.09 -21.06 4.41
C TYR A 23 -4.30 -21.51 3.57
N TYR A 24 -4.23 -21.29 2.26
CA TYR A 24 -5.20 -21.74 1.27
C TYR A 24 -4.56 -22.74 0.32
N VAL A 25 -5.17 -23.91 0.12
CA VAL A 25 -4.62 -25.04 -0.65
C VAL A 25 -4.12 -24.62 -2.05
N TYR A 26 -4.83 -23.70 -2.72
CA TYR A 26 -4.47 -23.21 -4.06
C TYR A 26 -3.96 -21.76 -4.09
N GLY A 27 -3.88 -21.09 -2.93
CA GLY A 27 -3.52 -19.67 -2.82
C GLY A 27 -2.29 -19.39 -1.95
N GLY A 28 -1.80 -20.42 -1.24
CA GLY A 28 -0.70 -20.30 -0.31
C GLY A 28 -1.05 -19.53 0.96
N PHE A 29 -0.06 -18.91 1.59
CA PHE A 29 -0.26 -18.07 2.76
C PHE A 29 -0.83 -16.71 2.36
N GLU A 30 -1.83 -16.25 3.10
CA GLU A 30 -2.42 -14.92 2.99
C GLU A 30 -2.53 -14.32 4.39
N ILE A 31 -2.24 -13.01 4.49
CA ILE A 31 -2.55 -12.25 5.68
C ILE A 31 -3.89 -11.52 5.50
N THR A 32 -4.79 -11.73 6.45
CA THR A 32 -6.07 -11.03 6.55
C THR A 32 -5.93 -9.94 7.61
N LEU A 33 -6.22 -8.69 7.25
CA LEU A 33 -6.15 -7.52 8.14
C LEU A 33 -7.53 -7.12 8.68
N ASP A 34 -8.56 -7.27 7.85
CA ASP A 34 -9.97 -7.08 8.18
C ASP A 34 -10.80 -8.10 7.39
N GLU A 35 -11.25 -9.15 8.07
CA GLU A 35 -12.04 -10.23 7.47
C GLU A 35 -13.41 -9.72 6.98
N GLN A 36 -14.05 -8.81 7.73
CA GLN A 36 -15.39 -8.32 7.39
C GLN A 36 -15.41 -7.58 6.06
N ASN A 37 -14.31 -6.91 5.73
CA ASN A 37 -14.18 -6.09 4.54
C ASN A 37 -13.18 -6.66 3.53
N VAL A 38 -12.77 -7.92 3.71
CA VAL A 38 -11.86 -8.69 2.84
C VAL A 38 -10.59 -7.89 2.53
N LEU A 39 -10.03 -7.23 3.54
CA LEU A 39 -8.75 -6.57 3.43
C LEU A 39 -7.66 -7.60 3.69
N CYS A 40 -7.23 -8.29 2.63
CA CYS A 40 -6.19 -9.31 2.69
C CYS A 40 -5.21 -9.19 1.53
N PHE A 41 -4.05 -9.84 1.66
CA PHE A 41 -3.12 -10.02 0.55
C PHE A 41 -2.23 -11.26 0.73
N SER A 42 -1.89 -11.86 -0.41
CA SER A 42 -1.01 -13.03 -0.44
C SER A 42 0.38 -12.73 0.08
N LEU A 43 0.92 -13.64 0.89
CA LEU A 43 2.31 -13.68 1.34
C LEU A 43 3.20 -14.52 0.42
N GLU A 44 2.64 -15.09 -0.64
CA GLU A 44 3.40 -15.89 -1.61
C GLU A 44 4.42 -15.04 -2.36
N GLU A 45 5.57 -15.65 -2.63
CA GLU A 45 6.70 -15.07 -3.37
C GLU A 45 7.31 -13.80 -2.75
N ILE A 46 7.04 -13.53 -1.48
CA ILE A 46 7.69 -12.44 -0.75
C ILE A 46 9.11 -12.86 -0.37
N ARG A 47 10.09 -12.33 -1.11
CA ARG A 47 11.52 -12.62 -0.93
C ARG A 47 12.30 -11.54 -0.16
N SER A 48 11.67 -10.39 0.11
CA SER A 48 12.27 -9.30 0.86
C SER A 48 11.21 -8.51 1.64
N ASP A 49 11.64 -7.82 2.68
CA ASP A 49 10.79 -6.90 3.44
C ASP A 49 10.27 -5.73 2.57
N ILE A 50 11.04 -5.29 1.57
CA ILE A 50 10.60 -4.28 0.58
C ILE A 50 9.38 -4.79 -0.20
N GLU A 51 9.38 -6.04 -0.66
CA GLU A 51 8.24 -6.60 -1.39
C GLU A 51 7.02 -6.74 -0.47
N LEU A 52 7.22 -7.11 0.80
CA LEU A 52 6.14 -7.13 1.81
C LEU A 52 5.55 -5.74 2.05
N LYS A 53 6.40 -4.73 2.29
CA LYS A 53 6.01 -3.32 2.45
C LYS A 53 5.27 -2.82 1.21
N ARG A 54 5.74 -3.15 0.01
CA ARG A 54 5.10 -2.77 -1.25
C ARG A 54 3.69 -3.34 -1.35
N ARG A 55 3.50 -4.63 -1.07
CA ARG A 55 2.19 -5.29 -1.15
C ARG A 55 1.24 -4.75 -0.07
N PHE A 56 1.74 -4.52 1.15
CA PHE A 56 1.03 -3.85 2.22
C PHE A 56 0.55 -2.44 1.80
N ILE A 57 1.45 -1.60 1.27
CA ILE A 57 1.13 -0.24 0.81
C ILE A 57 0.05 -0.28 -0.27
N SER A 58 0.22 -1.15 -1.27
CA SER A 58 -0.72 -1.31 -2.38
C SER A 58 -2.14 -1.68 -1.91
N VAL A 59 -2.25 -2.55 -0.91
CA VAL A 59 -3.55 -3.09 -0.46
C VAL A 59 -4.24 -2.14 0.50
N VAL A 60 -3.53 -1.63 1.51
CA VAL A 60 -4.12 -0.85 2.60
C VAL A 60 -4.40 0.60 2.19
N SER A 61 -3.63 1.19 1.27
CA SER A 61 -3.94 2.53 0.76
C SER A 61 -5.31 2.61 0.05
N ARG A 62 -5.81 1.48 -0.47
CA ARG A 62 -7.16 1.37 -1.06
C ARG A 62 -8.27 1.76 -0.09
N CYS A 63 -8.05 1.56 1.21
CA CYS A 63 -9.02 1.87 2.24
C CYS A 63 -9.53 3.30 2.12
N TYR A 64 -8.72 4.28 1.70
CA TYR A 64 -9.11 5.69 1.57
C TYR A 64 -10.41 5.91 0.78
N LYS A 65 -10.67 5.11 -0.26
CA LYS A 65 -11.87 5.24 -1.10
C LYS A 65 -12.92 4.16 -0.88
N THR A 66 -12.58 3.07 -0.18
CA THR A 66 -13.52 1.97 0.04
C THR A 66 -14.61 2.42 1.01
N GLN A 67 -15.85 2.08 0.67
CA GLN A 67 -17.06 2.41 1.43
C GLN A 67 -17.86 1.14 1.69
N PRO A 68 -17.45 0.30 2.66
CA PRO A 68 -18.11 -0.99 2.86
C PRO A 68 -19.47 -0.88 3.57
N TYR A 69 -19.75 0.25 4.21
CA TYR A 69 -20.97 0.48 4.96
C TYR A 69 -21.94 1.41 4.21
N ARG A 70 -23.23 1.27 4.50
CA ARG A 70 -24.29 2.12 3.90
C ARG A 70 -24.21 3.60 4.30
N THR A 71 -23.63 3.89 5.46
CA THR A 71 -23.60 5.25 6.03
C THR A 71 -22.22 5.87 5.91
N SER A 72 -22.16 7.13 5.45
CA SER A 72 -20.91 7.89 5.32
C SER A 72 -20.09 7.92 6.63
N LYS A 73 -20.74 8.14 7.79
CA LYS A 73 -20.08 8.14 9.09
C LYS A 73 -19.26 6.87 9.36
N ARG A 74 -19.87 5.68 9.19
CA ARG A 74 -19.18 4.40 9.39
C ARG A 74 -18.05 4.18 8.40
N ASN A 75 -18.21 4.66 7.16
CA ASN A 75 -17.13 4.60 6.17
C ASN A 75 -15.94 5.47 6.59
N ILE A 76 -16.19 6.70 7.05
CA ILE A 76 -15.13 7.60 7.55
C ILE A 76 -14.41 6.97 8.76
N GLU A 77 -15.16 6.45 9.74
CA GLU A 77 -14.59 5.76 10.91
C GLU A 77 -13.72 4.56 10.51
N TRP A 78 -14.21 3.76 9.56
CA TRP A 78 -13.47 2.62 9.03
C TRP A 78 -12.20 3.04 8.29
N GLN A 79 -12.28 4.07 7.45
CA GLN A 79 -11.13 4.63 6.73
C GLN A 79 -10.07 5.16 7.69
N GLN A 80 -10.47 5.96 8.68
CA GLN A 80 -9.57 6.53 9.69
C GLN A 80 -8.88 5.45 10.52
N LYS A 81 -9.61 4.41 10.93
CA LYS A 81 -9.04 3.24 11.63
C LYS A 81 -7.92 2.58 10.80
N HIS A 82 -8.16 2.37 9.52
CA HIS A 82 -7.19 1.72 8.63
C HIS A 82 -5.99 2.62 8.30
N ILE A 83 -6.20 3.92 8.13
CA ILE A 83 -5.11 4.90 7.98
C ILE A 83 -4.24 4.96 9.26
N SER A 84 -4.85 4.92 10.44
CA SER A 84 -4.12 4.87 11.70
C SER A 84 -3.26 3.60 11.81
N ALA A 85 -3.81 2.44 11.47
CA ALA A 85 -3.08 1.17 11.45
C ALA A 85 -1.96 1.16 10.38
N PHE A 86 -2.21 1.71 9.20
CA PHE A 86 -1.19 1.92 8.16
C PHE A 86 0.01 2.71 8.69
N ASN A 87 -0.28 3.86 9.30
CA ASN A 87 0.72 4.73 9.88
C ASN A 87 1.51 4.05 11.01
N LYS A 88 0.81 3.31 11.88
CA LYS A 88 1.44 2.56 12.97
C LYS A 88 2.38 1.47 12.45
N ALA A 89 2.00 0.74 11.41
CA ALA A 89 2.83 -0.33 10.83
C ALA A 89 4.10 0.21 10.16
N LEU A 90 3.99 1.35 9.45
CA LEU A 90 5.12 1.95 8.72
C LEU A 90 5.95 2.93 9.56
N GLY A 91 5.45 3.37 10.72
CA GLY A 91 6.06 4.44 11.51
C GLY A 91 5.89 5.83 10.88
N THR A 92 4.77 6.07 10.21
CA THR A 92 4.47 7.32 9.49
C THR A 92 3.33 8.09 10.13
N LYS A 93 2.96 9.25 9.56
CA LYS A 93 1.89 10.13 10.06
C LYS A 93 1.07 10.75 8.93
N PHE A 94 0.79 9.96 7.89
CA PHE A 94 0.05 10.41 6.73
C PHE A 94 -1.40 10.76 7.06
N ASN A 95 -1.89 11.85 6.46
CA ASN A 95 -3.30 12.22 6.48
C ASN A 95 -4.07 11.57 5.31
N ALA A 96 -5.39 11.81 5.24
CA ALA A 96 -6.25 11.21 4.23
C ALA A 96 -5.87 11.59 2.78
N ASP A 97 -5.48 12.84 2.53
CA ASP A 97 -5.09 13.31 1.20
C ASP A 97 -3.76 12.69 0.76
N GLU A 98 -2.83 12.51 1.70
CA GLU A 98 -1.55 11.86 1.45
C GLU A 98 -1.75 10.36 1.14
N ILE A 99 -2.64 9.68 1.87
CA ILE A 99 -3.01 8.29 1.56
C ILE A 99 -3.72 8.20 0.21
N ALA A 100 -4.58 9.16 -0.14
CA ALA A 100 -5.21 9.22 -1.46
C ALA A 100 -4.17 9.35 -2.58
N TYR A 101 -3.15 10.19 -2.38
CA TYR A 101 -2.03 10.33 -3.31
C TYR A 101 -1.22 9.03 -3.43
N ILE A 102 -0.87 8.41 -2.30
CA ILE A 102 -0.19 7.11 -2.27
C ILE A 102 -1.00 6.05 -3.01
N TYR A 103 -2.31 5.95 -2.75
CA TYR A 103 -3.19 5.00 -3.44
C TYR A 103 -3.22 5.26 -4.96
N THR A 104 -3.32 6.53 -5.37
CA THR A 104 -3.40 6.91 -6.79
C THR A 104 -2.20 6.38 -7.58
N TYR A 105 -1.01 6.42 -6.99
CA TYR A 105 0.23 6.09 -7.71
C TYR A 105 0.86 4.75 -7.32
N LEU A 106 0.56 4.20 -6.15
CA LEU A 106 1.15 2.94 -5.66
C LEU A 106 0.10 1.86 -5.38
N GLY A 107 -1.18 2.21 -5.38
CA GLY A 107 -2.30 1.27 -5.24
C GLY A 107 -2.37 0.29 -6.40
N ASN A 108 -2.96 -0.88 -6.14
CA ASN A 108 -3.10 -1.98 -7.10
C ASN A 108 -1.79 -2.42 -7.79
N GLY A 109 -0.62 -2.10 -7.21
CA GLY A 109 0.69 -2.48 -7.72
C GLY A 109 1.12 -1.79 -9.02
N CYS A 110 0.50 -0.67 -9.41
CA CYS A 110 0.68 -0.08 -10.75
C CYS A 110 2.08 0.47 -11.05
N ASN A 111 2.89 0.83 -10.04
CA ASN A 111 4.22 1.42 -10.24
C ASN A 111 5.30 0.77 -9.35
N LYS A 112 5.62 -0.50 -9.59
CA LYS A 112 6.61 -1.25 -8.78
C LYS A 112 7.95 -0.53 -8.57
N PRO A 113 8.63 0.04 -9.60
CA PRO A 113 9.91 0.73 -9.38
C PRO A 113 9.81 1.98 -8.51
N ILE A 114 8.71 2.74 -8.63
CA ILE A 114 8.47 3.95 -7.83
C ILE A 114 8.14 3.55 -6.38
N ALA A 115 7.35 2.49 -6.20
CA ALA A 115 7.02 1.98 -4.87
C ALA A 115 8.28 1.56 -4.09
N ILE A 116 9.24 0.90 -4.76
CA ILE A 116 10.52 0.52 -4.15
C ILE A 116 11.29 1.76 -3.69
N LYS A 117 11.48 2.75 -4.56
CA LYS A 117 12.17 4.00 -4.20
C LYS A 117 11.47 4.77 -3.07
N PHE A 118 10.14 4.76 -3.06
CA PHE A 118 9.36 5.36 -1.97
C PHE A 118 9.63 4.65 -0.64
N ILE A 119 9.67 3.31 -0.62
CA ILE A 119 10.01 2.53 0.57
C ILE A 119 11.45 2.79 1.03
N GLU A 120 12.41 2.78 0.10
CA GLU A 120 13.84 3.02 0.38
C GLU A 120 14.09 4.44 0.91
N SER A 121 13.27 5.41 0.52
CA SER A 121 13.35 6.78 1.04
C SER A 121 12.84 6.95 2.48
N GLY A 122 12.36 5.88 3.13
CA GLY A 122 11.69 5.97 4.42
C GLY A 122 10.29 6.57 4.31
N TYR A 123 9.60 6.30 3.21
CA TYR A 123 8.24 6.79 2.92
C TYR A 123 8.16 8.32 2.75
N ASP A 124 9.19 8.96 2.17
CA ASP A 124 9.16 10.40 1.91
C ASP A 124 8.20 10.72 0.75
N LEU A 125 7.12 11.43 1.07
CA LEU A 125 6.10 11.82 0.10
C LEU A 125 6.65 12.77 -0.98
N ASN A 126 7.68 13.57 -0.68
CA ASN A 126 8.32 14.43 -1.66
C ASN A 126 9.10 13.62 -2.70
N VAL A 127 9.72 12.52 -2.29
CA VAL A 127 10.36 11.57 -3.22
C VAL A 127 9.31 10.96 -4.15
N LEU A 128 8.16 10.54 -3.63
CA LEU A 128 7.07 10.03 -4.45
C LEU A 128 6.58 11.07 -5.47
N LYS A 129 6.30 12.30 -5.03
CA LYS A 129 5.86 13.40 -5.92
C LYS A 129 6.85 13.66 -7.04
N ARG A 130 8.14 13.81 -6.70
CA ARG A 130 9.22 14.05 -7.68
C ARG A 130 9.30 12.93 -8.73
N LEU A 131 9.25 11.66 -8.31
CA LEU A 131 9.32 10.52 -9.23
C LEU A 131 8.11 10.46 -10.18
N ILE A 132 6.92 10.85 -9.70
CA ILE A 132 5.72 10.93 -10.53
C ILE A 132 5.82 12.07 -11.54
N ASP A 133 6.30 13.23 -11.13
CA ASP A 133 6.49 14.38 -12.03
C ASP A 133 7.53 14.07 -13.12
N GLU A 134 8.64 13.43 -12.75
CA GLU A 134 9.65 12.93 -13.71
C GLU A 134 9.07 11.91 -14.68
N LYS A 135 8.23 10.97 -14.20
CA LYS A 135 7.57 9.99 -15.06
C LYS A 135 6.60 10.65 -16.04
N LYS A 136 5.80 11.62 -15.59
CA LYS A 136 4.85 12.35 -16.44
C LYS A 136 5.57 13.12 -17.55
N LYS A 137 6.65 13.84 -17.20
CA LYS A 137 7.48 14.54 -18.19
C LYS A 137 7.99 13.60 -19.27
N LYS A 138 8.49 12.41 -18.90
CA LYS A 138 8.97 11.43 -19.89
C LYS A 138 7.89 10.94 -20.85
N ILE A 139 6.65 10.79 -20.38
CA ILE A 139 5.51 10.37 -21.22
C ILE A 139 5.16 11.49 -22.21
N ASP A 140 5.08 12.72 -21.72
CA ASP A 140 4.80 13.91 -22.53
C ASP A 140 5.81 14.07 -23.68
N TRP A 141 7.11 14.00 -23.37
CA TRP A 141 8.19 14.01 -24.36
C TRP A 141 8.12 12.84 -25.36
N SER A 142 7.61 11.66 -24.99
CA SER A 142 7.46 10.55 -25.94
C SER A 142 6.29 10.74 -26.89
N GLU A 143 5.16 11.26 -26.41
CA GLU A 143 3.95 11.51 -27.21
C GLU A 143 4.17 12.65 -28.22
N GLU A 144 4.88 13.71 -27.83
CA GLU A 144 5.25 14.79 -28.76
C GLU A 144 6.16 14.31 -29.91
N ASN A 145 7.11 13.41 -29.63
CA ASN A 145 8.03 12.89 -30.65
C ASN A 145 7.40 11.84 -31.56
N GLU A 146 6.36 11.15 -31.11
CA GLU A 146 5.64 10.15 -31.91
C GLU A 146 4.61 10.83 -32.86
N ASN A 147 3.99 11.94 -32.42
CA ASN A 147 3.09 12.74 -33.26
C ASN A 147 3.82 13.68 -34.24
N ALA A 148 5.13 13.86 -34.09
CA ALA A 148 5.97 14.67 -34.98
C ALA A 148 6.60 13.86 -36.14
N ARG A 149 6.30 12.55 -36.25
CA ARG A 149 6.72 11.65 -37.34
C ARG A 149 5.55 11.30 -38.24
#